data_AF-A0A381SX44-F1
#
_entry.id   AF-A0A381SX44-F1
#
_cell.length_a   1.000
_cell.length_b   1.000
_cell.length_c   1.000
_cell.angle_alpha   90.00
_cell.angle_beta   90.00
_cell.angle_gamma   90.00
#
_symmetry.space_group_name_H-M   'P 1'
#
loop_
_entity.id
_entity.type
_entity.pdbx_description
1 polymer ?
#
loop_
_entity_poly.entity_id
_entity_poly.type
_entity_poly.pdbx_seq_one_letter_code
_entity_poly.pdbx_strand_id
1 'polypeptide(L)'
;VEDVENTGWKRGKTYDIDGLTGAEAAYVGFWTPPGLNSLNYEIRIYPSHQAAVKQGTPFAEDASGTNASLSKNDALWSEGIQDRRMIVGGGSRGSQNPRYGGYVIFGNLVILCEGRTSEHSLEQCAPLIAMLRGEGT
;
A
#
# COMPACT_ATOMS: atom_id res chain seq x y z
N VAL A 1 7.41 10.20 6.94
CA VAL A 1 6.90 10.29 5.55
C VAL A 1 7.89 10.97 4.63
N GLU A 2 8.66 11.94 5.12
CA GLU A 2 9.70 12.65 4.36
C GLU A 2 10.67 11.71 3.63
N ASP A 3 11.14 10.63 4.27
CA ASP A 3 12.01 9.64 3.61
C ASP A 3 11.37 9.01 2.37
N VAL A 4 10.06 8.75 2.41
CA VAL A 4 9.32 8.21 1.27
C VAL A 4 9.20 9.27 0.18
N GLU A 5 8.89 10.51 0.54
CA GLU A 5 8.79 11.63 -0.41
C GLU A 5 10.13 11.96 -1.07
N ASN A 6 11.25 11.79 -0.36
CA ASN A 6 12.60 11.98 -0.89
C ASN A 6 12.99 10.96 -1.97
N THR A 7 12.28 9.83 -2.07
CA THR A 7 12.44 8.88 -3.21
C THR A 7 11.86 9.43 -4.51
N GLY A 8 11.13 10.55 -4.44
CA GLY A 8 10.32 11.09 -5.53
C GLY A 8 8.88 10.62 -5.52
N TRP A 9 8.48 9.78 -4.55
CA TRP A 9 7.08 9.45 -4.33
C TRP A 9 6.26 10.70 -4.03
N LYS A 10 5.10 10.81 -4.67
CA LYS A 10 4.21 11.96 -4.58
C LYS A 10 2.98 11.58 -3.79
N ARG A 11 2.77 12.30 -2.69
CA ARG A 11 1.55 12.19 -1.88
C ARG A 11 0.34 12.64 -2.68
N GLY A 12 -0.70 11.79 -2.72
CA GLY A 12 -1.99 12.09 -3.34
C GLY A 12 -3.02 12.53 -2.32
N LYS A 13 -3.40 11.62 -1.40
CA LYS A 13 -4.36 11.89 -0.33
C LYS A 13 -3.79 11.50 1.03
N THR A 14 -4.26 12.18 2.07
CA THR A 14 -4.09 11.78 3.47
C THR A 14 -5.38 11.13 3.92
N TYR A 15 -5.29 9.95 4.53
CA TYR A 15 -6.44 9.25 5.06
C TYR A 15 -6.68 9.61 6.52
N ASP A 16 -7.95 9.58 6.92
CA ASP A 16 -8.32 9.56 8.33
C ASP A 16 -7.97 8.19 8.93
N ILE A 17 -7.18 8.20 10.01
CA ILE A 17 -6.67 6.99 10.66
C ILE A 17 -7.64 6.42 11.69
N ASP A 18 -8.81 7.02 11.89
CA ASP A 18 -9.85 6.45 12.74
C ASP A 18 -10.17 5.01 12.31
N GLY A 19 -10.01 4.07 13.25
CA GLY A 19 -10.16 2.62 13.02
C GLY A 19 -8.92 1.89 12.49
N LEU A 20 -7.85 2.60 12.10
CA LEU A 20 -6.55 2.01 11.77
C LEU A 20 -5.66 1.94 13.02
N THR A 21 -5.95 0.97 13.88
CA THR A 21 -5.33 0.88 15.21
C THR A 21 -3.80 0.93 15.16
N GLY A 22 -3.24 1.87 15.93
CA GLY A 22 -1.80 1.99 16.14
C GLY A 22 -1.05 2.80 15.06
N ALA A 23 -1.72 3.20 13.98
CA ALA A 23 -1.12 4.07 12.99
C ALA A 23 -1.07 5.53 13.49
N GLU A 24 -0.01 6.23 13.11
CA GLU A 24 0.14 7.68 13.33
C GLU A 24 -0.25 8.48 12.09
N ALA A 25 -0.16 7.88 10.91
CA ALA A 25 -0.58 8.46 9.66
C ALA A 25 -0.80 7.40 8.58
N ALA A 26 -1.66 7.70 7.61
CA ALA A 26 -1.82 6.91 6.40
C ALA A 26 -2.02 7.80 5.18
N TYR A 27 -1.39 7.42 4.07
CA TYR A 27 -1.39 8.17 2.82
C TYR A 27 -1.55 7.24 1.63
N VAL A 28 -2.17 7.74 0.57
CA VAL A 28 -2.06 7.15 -0.77
C VAL A 28 -1.36 8.13 -1.69
N GLY A 29 -0.54 7.59 -2.57
CA GLY A 29 0.21 8.37 -3.55
C GLY A 29 0.82 7.46 -4.60
N PHE A 30 1.66 8.04 -5.44
CA PHE A 30 2.23 7.33 -6.57
C PHE A 30 3.70 7.70 -6.78
N TRP A 31 4.42 6.78 -7.41
CA TRP A 31 5.77 7.00 -7.88
C TRP A 31 5.95 6.29 -9.21
N THR A 32 6.82 6.82 -10.07
CA THR A 32 7.17 6.20 -11.34
C THR A 32 8.61 5.71 -11.23
N PRO A 33 8.83 4.43 -10.88
CA PRO A 33 10.17 3.87 -10.88
C PRO A 33 10.78 3.90 -12.29
N PRO A 34 12.11 4.02 -12.43
CA PRO A 34 12.79 3.90 -13.71
C PRO A 34 12.41 2.58 -14.43
N GLY A 35 12.00 2.67 -15.69
CA GLY A 35 11.62 1.51 -16.50
C GLY A 35 10.24 0.91 -16.21
N LEU A 36 9.47 1.48 -15.27
CA LEU A 36 8.11 1.07 -14.95
C LEU A 36 7.10 2.18 -15.22
N ASN A 37 5.82 1.81 -15.27
CA ASN A 37 4.73 2.77 -15.27
C ASN A 37 4.55 3.37 -13.86
N SER A 38 3.76 4.45 -13.76
CA SER A 38 3.36 5.00 -12.46
C SER A 38 2.63 3.93 -11.65
N LEU A 39 3.11 3.69 -10.42
CA LEU A 39 2.56 2.73 -9.48
C LEU A 39 1.98 3.47 -8.29
N ASN A 40 0.84 2.98 -7.77
CA ASN A 40 0.24 3.50 -6.56
C ASN A 40 0.78 2.75 -5.35
N TYR A 41 0.92 3.48 -4.25
CA TYR A 41 1.33 2.95 -2.97
C TYR A 41 0.41 3.50 -1.89
N GLU A 42 0.04 2.65 -0.94
CA GLU A 42 -0.53 3.10 0.33
C GLU A 42 0.55 2.98 1.40
N ILE A 43 0.86 4.08 2.07
CA ILE A 43 1.91 4.19 3.07
C ILE A 43 1.24 4.42 4.41
N ARG A 44 1.44 3.51 5.36
CA ARG A 44 0.96 3.61 6.74
C ARG A 44 2.15 3.72 7.67
N ILE A 45 2.11 4.66 8.59
CA ILE A 45 3.20 4.95 9.52
C ILE A 45 2.77 4.53 10.92
N TYR A 46 3.64 3.81 11.60
CA TYR A 46 3.47 3.35 12.98
C TYR A 46 4.56 3.96 13.87
N PRO A 47 4.38 3.97 15.20
CA PRO A 47 5.38 4.54 16.12
C PRO A 47 6.71 3.76 16.13
N SER A 48 6.72 2.51 15.69
CA SER A 48 7.93 1.67 15.63
C SER A 48 7.77 0.51 14.66
N HIS A 49 8.89 -0.15 14.35
CA HIS A 49 8.86 -1.41 13.60
C HIS A 49 8.02 -2.49 14.27
N GLN A 50 8.14 -2.64 15.59
CA GLN A 50 7.35 -3.61 16.34
C GLN A 50 5.85 -3.31 16.25
N ALA A 51 5.46 -2.03 16.27
CA ALA A 51 4.07 -1.63 16.07
C ALA A 51 3.60 -1.89 14.63
N ALA A 52 4.40 -1.57 13.62
CA ALA A 52 4.09 -1.88 12.23
C ALA A 52 3.86 -3.38 12.02
N VAL A 53 4.72 -4.23 12.60
CA VAL A 53 4.57 -5.69 12.54
C VAL A 53 3.34 -6.17 13.30
N LYS A 54 3.17 -5.80 14.57
CA LYS A 54 2.10 -6.37 15.40
C LYS A 54 0.72 -5.81 15.08
N GLN A 55 0.63 -4.51 14.85
CA GLN A 55 -0.64 -3.79 14.70
C GLN A 55 -0.95 -3.55 13.22
N GLY A 56 0.06 -3.32 12.38
CA GLY A 56 -0.16 -3.04 10.96
C GLY A 56 -0.39 -4.25 10.07
N THR A 57 0.21 -5.40 10.40
CA THR A 57 0.06 -6.64 9.61
C THR A 57 -1.39 -7.05 9.38
N PRO A 58 -2.27 -7.14 10.40
CA PRO A 58 -3.66 -7.57 10.18
C PRO A 58 -4.40 -6.67 9.17
N PHE A 59 -4.23 -5.35 9.26
CA PHE A 59 -4.83 -4.41 8.32
C PHE A 59 -4.20 -4.46 6.92
N ALA A 60 -2.93 -4.86 6.80
CA ALA A 60 -2.24 -4.98 5.53
C ALA A 60 -2.68 -6.25 4.78
N GLU A 61 -2.83 -7.36 5.51
CA GLU A 61 -3.39 -8.62 5.02
C GLU A 61 -4.85 -8.47 4.58
N ASP A 62 -5.67 -7.75 5.36
CA ASP A 62 -7.06 -7.44 4.97
C ASP A 62 -7.14 -6.55 3.72
N ALA A 63 -6.13 -5.71 3.47
CA ALA A 63 -6.15 -4.71 2.39
C ALA A 63 -5.43 -5.15 1.11
N SER A 64 -4.81 -6.33 1.08
CA SER A 64 -3.97 -6.77 -0.04
C SER A 64 -4.03 -8.28 -0.29
N GLY A 65 -3.53 -8.71 -1.45
CA GLY A 65 -3.53 -10.12 -1.83
C GLY A 65 -4.91 -10.63 -2.24
N THR A 66 -5.01 -11.95 -2.48
CA THR A 66 -6.20 -12.57 -3.08
C THR A 66 -7.44 -12.52 -2.20
N ASN A 67 -7.27 -12.37 -0.89
CA ASN A 67 -8.35 -12.37 0.10
C ASN A 67 -8.64 -10.95 0.62
N ALA A 68 -8.15 -9.91 -0.05
CA ALA A 68 -8.36 -8.54 0.34
C ALA A 68 -9.86 -8.22 0.44
N SER A 69 -10.25 -7.55 1.52
CA SER A 69 -11.58 -6.97 1.68
C SER A 69 -11.74 -5.78 0.73
N LEU A 70 -12.77 -5.84 -0.13
CA LEU A 70 -13.04 -4.82 -1.15
C LEU A 70 -14.33 -4.02 -0.88
N SER A 71 -14.96 -4.24 0.28
CA SER A 71 -16.20 -3.61 0.69
C SER A 71 -16.03 -2.97 2.07
N LYS A 72 -16.82 -1.92 2.35
CA LYS A 72 -16.80 -1.24 3.65
C LYS A 72 -17.29 -2.12 4.80
N ASN A 73 -18.12 -3.13 4.50
CA ASN A 73 -18.74 -3.97 5.51
C ASN A 73 -17.82 -5.11 5.96
N ASP A 74 -16.88 -5.49 5.10
CA ASP A 74 -15.99 -6.62 5.36
C ASP A 74 -14.60 -6.15 5.83
N ALA A 75 -14.16 -4.96 5.42
CA ALA A 75 -12.83 -4.44 5.73
C ALA A 75 -12.66 -4.09 7.22
N LEU A 76 -11.50 -4.42 7.77
CA LEU A 76 -11.09 -4.02 9.12
C LEU A 76 -10.97 -2.50 9.26
N TRP A 77 -10.62 -1.82 8.17
CA TRP A 77 -10.53 -0.36 8.10
C TRP A 77 -11.10 0.15 6.78
N SER A 78 -12.21 0.88 6.88
CA SER A 78 -13.04 1.25 5.72
C SER A 78 -12.56 2.49 4.95
N GLU A 79 -11.73 3.34 5.56
CA GLU A 79 -11.15 4.50 4.87
C GLU A 79 -10.15 4.03 3.80
N GLY A 80 -10.15 4.69 2.63
CA GLY A 80 -9.30 4.30 1.48
C GLY A 80 -9.77 3.05 0.70
N ILE A 81 -10.87 2.39 1.07
CA ILE A 81 -11.34 1.15 0.42
C ILE A 81 -11.65 1.31 -1.09
N GLN A 82 -12.04 2.50 -1.55
CA GLN A 82 -12.22 2.78 -2.99
C GLN A 82 -10.89 2.81 -3.74
N ASP A 83 -9.86 3.40 -3.12
CA ASP A 83 -8.53 3.51 -3.71
C ASP A 83 -7.81 2.15 -3.76
N ARG A 84 -8.11 1.23 -2.82
CA ARG A 84 -7.62 -0.17 -2.82
C ARG A 84 -8.21 -1.07 -3.91
N ARG A 85 -9.14 -0.57 -4.72
CA ARG A 85 -9.76 -1.32 -5.81
C ARG A 85 -9.22 -0.92 -7.17
N MET A 86 -9.21 -1.89 -8.07
CA MET A 86 -9.03 -1.66 -9.49
C MET A 86 -10.19 -2.27 -10.29
N ILE A 87 -10.74 -1.47 -11.21
CA ILE A 87 -11.72 -1.94 -12.19
C ILE A 87 -10.93 -2.53 -13.36
N VAL A 88 -11.10 -3.81 -13.62
CA VAL A 88 -10.42 -4.50 -14.72
C VAL A 88 -11.40 -4.68 -15.86
N GLY A 89 -11.18 -4.00 -16.98
CA GLY A 89 -11.94 -4.23 -18.20
C GLY A 89 -11.49 -5.54 -18.86
N GLY A 90 -12.33 -6.58 -18.79
CA GLY A 90 -12.04 -7.86 -19.45
C GLY A 90 -12.81 -9.08 -18.93
N GLY A 91 -13.34 -9.02 -17.70
CA GLY A 91 -14.35 -9.95 -17.18
C GLY A 91 -15.74 -9.29 -17.12
N SER A 92 -16.74 -9.99 -16.55
CA SER A 92 -18.07 -9.42 -16.24
C SER A 92 -17.91 -7.99 -15.72
N ARG A 93 -18.49 -7.03 -16.45
CA ARG A 93 -18.45 -5.61 -16.12
C ARG A 93 -18.74 -5.43 -14.62
N GLY A 94 -17.72 -5.05 -13.84
CA GLY A 94 -17.88 -4.76 -12.40
C GLY A 94 -17.12 -5.66 -11.42
N SER A 95 -16.31 -6.64 -11.85
CA SER A 95 -15.45 -7.37 -10.88
C SER A 95 -14.39 -6.43 -10.29
N GLN A 96 -14.51 -6.19 -8.98
CA GLN A 96 -13.53 -5.44 -8.21
C GLN A 96 -12.36 -6.39 -7.91
N ASN A 97 -11.15 -5.97 -8.25
CA ASN A 97 -9.94 -6.66 -7.84
C ASN A 97 -9.18 -5.78 -6.85
N PRO A 98 -8.41 -6.37 -5.91
CA PRO A 98 -7.49 -5.61 -5.11
C PRO A 98 -6.46 -4.94 -6.02
N ARG A 99 -6.18 -3.66 -5.76
CA ARG A 99 -5.07 -2.92 -6.36
C ARG A 99 -3.74 -3.45 -5.86
N TYR A 100 -3.68 -3.77 -4.58
CA TYR A 100 -2.46 -4.16 -3.90
C TYR A 100 -2.37 -5.69 -3.82
N GLY A 101 -1.35 -6.25 -4.49
CA GLY A 101 -1.13 -7.70 -4.50
C GLY A 101 -0.47 -8.21 -3.22
N GLY A 102 0.15 -7.31 -2.46
CA GLY A 102 0.87 -7.60 -1.23
C GLY A 102 1.36 -6.32 -0.56
N TYR A 103 2.20 -6.47 0.45
CA TYR A 103 2.75 -5.35 1.22
C TYR A 103 4.18 -5.65 1.70
N VAL A 104 4.89 -4.59 2.08
CA VAL A 104 6.21 -4.65 2.71
C VAL A 104 6.17 -3.87 4.01
N ILE A 105 6.84 -4.39 5.04
CA ILE A 105 7.13 -3.65 6.27
C ILE A 105 8.60 -3.20 6.22
N PHE A 106 8.84 -1.89 6.24
CA PHE A 106 10.18 -1.31 6.21
C PHE A 106 10.33 -0.29 7.34
N GLY A 107 11.20 -0.57 8.30
CA GLY A 107 11.27 0.23 9.54
C GLY A 107 9.90 0.26 10.20
N ASN A 108 9.36 1.45 10.44
CA ASN A 108 8.03 1.68 11.00
C ASN A 108 6.92 1.89 9.95
N LEU A 109 7.22 1.64 8.68
CA LEU A 109 6.28 1.78 7.57
C LEU A 109 5.64 0.43 7.23
N VAL A 110 4.36 0.46 6.91
CA VAL A 110 3.67 -0.59 6.15
C VAL A 110 3.33 0.00 4.78
N ILE A 111 3.80 -0.64 3.72
CA ILE A 111 3.72 -0.17 2.33
C ILE A 111 2.93 -1.19 1.54
N LEU A 112 1.73 -0.84 1.09
CA LEU A 112 0.94 -1.70 0.21
C LEU A 112 1.39 -1.45 -1.23
N CYS A 113 1.68 -2.55 -1.93
CA CYS A 113 2.38 -2.55 -3.21
C CYS A 113 1.40 -2.87 -4.34
N GLU A 114 1.29 -1.98 -5.32
CA GLU A 114 0.45 -2.26 -6.49
C GLU A 114 0.96 -3.51 -7.20
N GLY A 115 0.04 -4.38 -7.62
CA GLY A 115 0.39 -5.61 -8.32
C GLY A 115 -0.78 -6.59 -8.39
N ARG A 116 -0.76 -7.45 -9.40
CA ARG A 116 -1.82 -8.44 -9.64
C ARG A 116 -1.75 -9.67 -8.73
N THR A 117 -0.55 -9.98 -8.28
CA THR A 117 -0.25 -11.08 -7.35
C THR A 117 0.70 -10.57 -6.28
N SER A 118 0.91 -11.34 -5.22
CA SER A 118 1.88 -11.03 -4.18
C SER A 118 3.27 -10.86 -4.79
N GLU A 119 3.72 -11.82 -5.59
CA GLU A 119 5.05 -11.84 -6.23
C GLU A 119 5.25 -10.60 -7.10
N HIS A 120 4.32 -10.34 -8.01
CA HIS A 120 4.40 -9.19 -8.90
C HIS A 120 4.39 -7.87 -8.13
N SER A 121 3.60 -7.78 -7.05
CA SER A 121 3.57 -6.56 -6.23
C SER A 121 4.89 -6.30 -5.52
N LEU A 122 5.56 -7.34 -5.03
CA LEU A 122 6.85 -7.21 -4.35
C LEU A 122 7.96 -6.82 -5.34
N GLU A 123 7.95 -7.38 -6.57
CA GLU A 123 8.85 -6.96 -7.65
C GLU A 123 8.67 -5.48 -8.00
N GLN A 124 7.42 -5.02 -8.12
CA GLN A 124 7.10 -3.62 -8.41
C GLN A 124 7.44 -2.66 -7.26
N CYS A 125 7.40 -3.13 -6.02
CA CYS A 125 7.79 -2.35 -4.83
C CYS A 125 9.30 -2.29 -4.61
N ALA A 126 10.05 -3.28 -5.09
CA ALA A 126 11.48 -3.40 -4.83
C ALA A 126 12.30 -2.12 -5.15
N PRO A 127 12.05 -1.40 -6.27
CA PRO A 127 12.75 -0.15 -6.54
C PRO A 127 12.52 0.93 -5.48
N LEU A 128 11.29 1.04 -4.95
CA LEU A 128 10.98 2.03 -3.89
C LEU A 128 11.74 1.68 -2.60
N ILE A 129 11.77 0.39 -2.26
CA ILE A 129 12.53 -0.09 -1.09
C ILE A 129 14.04 0.14 -1.26
N ALA A 130 14.58 -0.05 -2.46
CA ALA A 130 15.99 0.25 -2.75
C ALA A 130 16.31 1.74 -2.55
N MET A 131 15.44 2.64 -3.02
CA MET A 131 15.58 4.08 -2.76
C MET A 131 15.58 4.39 -1.27
N LEU A 132 14.68 3.78 -0.49
CA LEU A 132 14.58 3.96 0.96
C LEU A 132 15.80 3.43 1.73
N ARG A 133 16.53 2.46 1.16
CA ARG A 133 17.81 1.97 1.72
C ARG A 133 19.00 2.87 1.37
N GLY A 134 18.83 3.83 0.47
CA GLY A 134 19.93 4.61 -0.10
C GLY A 134 20.71 3.85 -1.18
N GLU A 135 20.13 2.80 -1.76
CA GLU A 135 20.73 1.96 -2.81
C GLU A 135 20.36 2.44 -4.24
N GLY A 136 19.61 3.54 -4.34
CA GLY A 136 19.17 4.11 -5.60
C GLY A 136 20.25 4.97 -6.27
N THR A 137 20.96 4.40 -7.24
CA THR A 137 21.81 5.13 -8.20
C THR A 137 21.08 5.36 -9.52
#